data_AF-A0A2N7WKX6-F1
#
_entry.id   AF-A0A2N7WKX6-F1
#
_cell.length_a   1.000
_cell.length_b   1.000
_cell.length_c   1.000
_cell.angle_alpha   90.00
_cell.angle_beta   90.00
_cell.angle_gamma   90.00
#
_symmetry.space_group_name_H-M   'P 1'
#
loop_
_entity.id
_entity.type
_entity.pdbx_description
1 polymer ?
#
loop_
_entity_poly.entity_id
_entity_poly.type
_entity_poly.pdbx_seq_one_letter_code
_entity_poly.pdbx_strand_id
1 'polypeptide(L)'
;MQRRSLSATDNVSAAPASSRSAAALDGQGRRLQGIGKTYVLVHGAFHGGWCWTGVARRLRALGHTVYTPTLTGLGERSHVMAARPTIDTFIEDVAQVLHFEDLTEVLLVGHSFAGSVISGVADRMPERLQHLVYLDAAVALPGQALTDIGPPGLVDGYRARARAAGGDGASIPPPAPEALCLATITFAGGDN
;
A
#
# COMPACT_ATOMS: atom_id res chain seq x y z
N MET A 1 -35.33 45.07 -25.23
CA MET A 1 -34.01 45.73 -25.17
C MET A 1 -33.20 44.99 -24.11
N GLN A 2 -32.03 44.41 -24.31
CA GLN A 2 -31.07 44.47 -25.40
C GLN A 2 -30.20 43.20 -25.25
N ARG A 3 -29.92 42.52 -26.36
CA ARG A 3 -29.03 41.36 -26.46
C ARG A 3 -27.60 41.75 -26.07
N ARG A 4 -26.85 40.85 -25.44
CA ARG A 4 -25.40 40.72 -25.66
C ARG A 4 -25.01 39.25 -25.78
N SER A 5 -24.62 38.89 -26.99
CA SER A 5 -23.85 37.71 -27.35
C SER A 5 -22.41 37.87 -26.88
N LEU A 6 -21.80 36.80 -26.38
CA LEU A 6 -20.36 36.60 -26.43
C LEU A 6 -20.10 35.17 -26.88
N SER A 7 -19.41 35.04 -28.01
CA SER A 7 -18.89 33.80 -28.56
C SER A 7 -17.40 33.66 -28.24
N ALA A 8 -16.99 32.41 -28.04
CA ALA A 8 -15.66 31.83 -28.25
C ALA A 8 -14.48 32.37 -27.41
N THR A 9 -13.86 31.48 -26.64
CA THR A 9 -12.52 30.96 -26.93
C THR A 9 -12.29 29.68 -26.14
N ASP A 10 -11.63 28.74 -26.80
CA ASP A 10 -11.23 27.41 -26.34
C ASP A 10 -10.47 27.44 -25.02
N ASN A 11 -10.91 26.64 -24.03
CA ASN A 11 -10.12 26.35 -22.85
C ASN A 11 -9.47 24.98 -23.01
N VAL A 12 -8.42 24.93 -23.83
CA VAL A 12 -7.53 23.77 -23.90
C VAL A 12 -6.72 23.74 -22.60
N SER A 13 -7.06 22.80 -21.73
CA SER A 13 -6.24 22.44 -20.56
C SER A 13 -4.88 21.93 -21.05
N ALA A 14 -3.84 22.75 -20.90
CA ALA A 14 -2.46 22.36 -21.17
C ALA A 14 -2.00 21.33 -20.12
N ALA A 15 -1.62 20.14 -20.57
CA ALA A 15 -0.92 19.15 -19.75
C ALA A 15 0.42 19.71 -19.24
N PRO A 16 0.85 19.41 -18.00
CA PRO A 16 2.12 19.93 -17.50
C PRO A 16 3.30 19.28 -18.23
N ALA A 17 4.24 20.13 -18.66
CA ALA A 17 5.50 19.75 -19.27
C ALA A 17 6.32 18.83 -18.35
N SER A 18 6.85 17.75 -18.93
CA SER A 18 7.67 16.76 -18.23
C SER A 18 9.01 17.34 -17.79
N SER A 19 9.19 17.51 -16.48
CA SER A 19 10.51 17.78 -15.90
C SER A 19 11.40 16.55 -16.07
N ARG A 20 12.47 16.65 -16.88
CA ARG A 20 13.48 15.59 -16.97
C ARG A 20 14.24 15.51 -15.65
N SER A 21 13.94 14.50 -14.84
CA SER A 21 14.70 14.18 -13.63
C SER A 21 16.11 13.67 -13.99
N ALA A 22 17.11 14.05 -13.19
CA ALA A 22 18.47 13.53 -13.27
C ALA A 22 18.46 12.01 -13.00
N ALA A 23 19.00 11.21 -13.93
CA ALA A 23 18.97 9.76 -13.82
C ALA A 23 19.98 9.26 -12.77
N ALA A 24 19.55 8.35 -11.89
CA ALA A 24 20.45 7.70 -10.95
C ALA A 24 21.47 6.82 -11.68
N LEU A 25 22.70 6.87 -11.19
CA LEU A 25 23.82 6.06 -11.64
C LEU A 25 24.07 4.94 -10.64
N ASP A 26 24.52 3.77 -11.11
CA ASP A 26 25.04 2.73 -10.23
C ASP A 26 26.40 3.12 -9.61
N GLY A 27 26.92 2.28 -8.71
CA GLY A 27 28.25 2.49 -8.09
C GLY A 27 29.43 2.48 -9.06
N GLN A 28 29.17 2.35 -10.37
CA GLN A 28 30.15 2.35 -11.45
C GLN A 28 29.86 3.46 -12.47
N GLY A 29 28.98 4.42 -12.14
CA GLY A 29 28.67 5.57 -12.99
C GLY A 29 27.81 5.25 -14.21
N ARG A 30 27.24 4.04 -14.32
CA ARG A 30 26.36 3.68 -15.43
C ARG A 30 24.94 4.11 -15.12
N ARG A 31 24.29 4.71 -16.12
CA ARG A 31 22.85 4.94 -16.08
C ARG A 31 22.17 3.59 -15.91
N LEU A 32 21.34 3.44 -14.87
CA LEU A 32 20.52 2.25 -14.67
C LEU A 32 19.49 2.16 -15.80
N GLN A 33 19.91 1.67 -16.97
CA GLN A 33 19.02 1.36 -18.09
C GLN A 33 18.56 -0.09 -17.94
N GLY A 34 17.72 -0.32 -16.92
CA GLY A 34 16.74 -1.39 -16.97
C GLY A 34 15.41 -0.79 -17.41
N ILE A 35 14.58 -1.55 -18.11
CA ILE A 35 13.19 -1.16 -18.37
C ILE A 35 12.56 -0.92 -16.99
N GLY A 36 12.12 0.31 -16.73
CA GLY A 36 11.56 0.69 -15.43
C GLY A 36 10.39 -0.23 -15.07
N LYS A 37 10.51 -0.95 -13.96
CA LYS A 37 9.46 -1.82 -13.43
C LYS A 37 8.35 -1.03 -12.72
N THR A 38 7.16 -1.61 -12.65
CA THR A 38 6.01 -1.09 -11.90
C THR A 38 5.80 -1.90 -10.62
N TYR A 39 5.83 -1.22 -9.48
CA TYR A 39 5.61 -1.81 -8.16
C TYR A 39 4.30 -1.32 -7.57
N VAL A 40 3.54 -2.23 -6.95
CA VAL A 40 2.44 -1.89 -6.05
C VAL A 40 2.78 -2.46 -4.68
N LEU A 41 3.01 -1.59 -3.70
CA LEU A 41 3.45 -1.97 -2.36
C LEU A 41 2.28 -1.84 -1.37
N VAL A 42 1.75 -2.96 -0.90
CA VAL A 42 0.58 -3.04 -0.03
C VAL A 42 1.03 -3.20 1.42
N HIS A 43 0.58 -2.28 2.28
CA HIS A 43 0.96 -2.23 3.69
C HIS A 43 0.20 -3.25 4.55
N GLY A 44 0.81 -3.66 5.66
CA GLY A 44 0.19 -4.57 6.64
C GLY A 44 -0.80 -3.88 7.59
N ALA A 45 -1.25 -4.63 8.60
CA ALA A 45 -2.14 -4.13 9.64
C ALA A 45 -1.52 -2.92 10.36
N PHE A 46 -2.37 -1.97 10.80
CA PHE A 46 -1.98 -0.76 11.54
C PHE A 46 -1.11 0.26 10.79
N HIS A 47 -0.88 0.07 9.48
CA HIS A 47 -0.10 0.99 8.65
C HIS A 47 -1.00 1.77 7.67
N GLY A 48 -0.37 2.60 6.86
CA GLY A 48 -0.90 3.14 5.61
C GLY A 48 0.19 3.13 4.54
N GLY A 49 -0.10 3.61 3.34
CA GLY A 49 0.87 3.68 2.24
C GLY A 49 2.16 4.43 2.61
N TRP A 50 2.08 5.34 3.60
CA TRP A 50 3.22 6.07 4.16
C TRP A 50 4.35 5.18 4.69
N CYS A 51 4.10 3.93 5.09
CA CYS A 51 5.16 3.06 5.59
C CYS A 51 6.20 2.72 4.50
N TRP A 52 5.80 2.86 3.23
CA TRP A 52 6.64 2.61 2.07
C TRP A 52 7.37 3.87 1.57
N THR A 53 7.19 5.05 2.15
CA THR A 53 7.77 6.31 1.63
C THR A 53 9.27 6.20 1.36
N GLY A 54 10.04 5.62 2.30
CA GLY A 54 11.48 5.43 2.14
C GLY A 54 11.86 4.49 1.00
N VAL A 55 11.13 3.38 0.85
CA VAL A 55 11.34 2.36 -0.19
C VAL A 55 10.91 2.89 -1.56
N ALA A 56 9.71 3.49 -1.65
CA ALA A 56 9.18 4.07 -2.86
C ALA A 56 10.09 5.17 -3.40
N ARG A 57 10.63 6.05 -2.52
CA ARG A 57 11.62 7.06 -2.92
C ARG A 57 12.85 6.44 -3.56
N ARG A 58 13.41 5.37 -2.96
CA ARG A 58 14.61 4.69 -3.48
C ARG A 58 14.32 4.01 -4.83
N LEU A 59 13.22 3.26 -4.94
CA LEU A 59 12.84 2.59 -6.19
C LEU A 59 12.56 3.59 -7.31
N ARG A 60 11.86 4.69 -7.03
CA ARG A 60 11.63 5.77 -8.01
C ARG A 60 12.94 6.44 -8.46
N ALA A 61 13.90 6.64 -7.55
CA ALA A 61 15.22 7.16 -7.91
C ALA A 61 15.96 6.23 -8.88
N LEU A 62 15.75 4.92 -8.79
CA LEU A 62 16.30 3.91 -9.72
C LEU A 62 15.53 3.84 -11.07
N GLY A 63 14.51 4.68 -11.27
CA GLY A 63 13.74 4.73 -12.52
C GLY A 63 12.51 3.83 -12.56
N HIS A 64 12.04 3.34 -11.41
CA HIS A 64 10.82 2.52 -11.31
C HIS A 64 9.56 3.36 -11.06
N THR A 65 8.42 2.84 -11.52
CA THR A 65 7.10 3.35 -11.13
C THR A 65 6.66 2.63 -9.86
N VAL A 66 6.14 3.37 -8.87
CA VAL A 66 5.77 2.79 -7.57
C VAL A 66 4.45 3.38 -7.09
N TYR A 67 3.51 2.51 -6.75
CA TYR A 67 2.25 2.82 -6.09
C TYR A 67 2.27 2.26 -4.66
N THR A 68 1.71 3.01 -3.72
CA THR A 68 1.66 2.65 -2.29
C THR A 68 0.26 2.93 -1.74
N PRO A 69 -0.76 2.18 -2.19
CA PRO A 69 -2.14 2.47 -1.79
C PRO A 69 -2.33 2.25 -0.28
N THR A 70 -3.15 3.10 0.32
CA THR A 70 -3.65 2.90 1.68
C THR A 70 -4.98 2.18 1.61
N LEU A 71 -5.09 1.09 2.37
CA LEU A 71 -6.32 0.30 2.48
C LEU A 71 -7.41 1.07 3.23
N THR A 72 -8.66 0.82 2.86
CA THR A 72 -9.86 1.44 3.44
C THR A 72 -9.90 1.30 4.97
N GLY A 73 -10.21 2.37 5.68
CA GLY A 73 -10.26 2.38 7.15
C GLY A 73 -8.89 2.42 7.84
N LEU A 74 -7.77 2.47 7.10
CA LEU A 74 -6.41 2.53 7.66
C LEU A 74 -5.70 3.83 7.28
N GLY A 75 -4.65 4.20 8.02
CA GLY A 75 -3.87 5.42 7.77
C GLY A 75 -4.73 6.69 7.65
N GLU A 76 -4.49 7.47 6.60
CA GLU A 76 -5.26 8.68 6.26
C GLU A 76 -6.72 8.39 5.88
N ARG A 77 -7.06 7.13 5.59
CA ARG A 77 -8.43 6.65 5.33
C ARG A 77 -9.12 6.15 6.60
N SER A 78 -8.57 6.39 7.79
CA SER A 78 -9.19 5.99 9.07
C SER A 78 -10.61 6.52 9.28
N HIS A 79 -10.94 7.67 8.70
CA HIS A 79 -12.27 8.28 8.76
C HIS A 79 -13.37 7.43 8.10
N VAL A 80 -13.04 6.47 7.22
CA VAL A 80 -14.01 5.53 6.61
C VAL A 80 -14.03 4.16 7.29
N MET A 81 -13.39 3.98 8.45
CA MET A 81 -13.43 2.72 9.22
C MET A 81 -14.86 2.29 9.60
N ALA A 82 -15.79 3.25 9.75
CA ALA A 82 -17.19 2.97 10.07
C ALA A 82 -17.90 2.08 9.02
N ALA A 83 -17.36 1.99 7.81
CA ALA A 83 -17.84 1.06 6.77
C ALA A 83 -17.53 -0.42 7.06
N ARG A 84 -16.78 -0.72 8.13
CA ARG A 84 -16.41 -2.09 8.57
C ARG A 84 -15.76 -2.89 7.42
N PRO A 85 -14.59 -2.46 6.92
CA PRO A 85 -13.97 -3.07 5.75
C PRO A 85 -13.61 -4.54 6.02
N THR A 86 -13.75 -5.36 4.99
CA THR A 86 -13.42 -6.78 5.01
C THR A 86 -12.18 -7.07 4.16
N ILE A 87 -11.75 -8.34 4.13
CA ILE A 87 -10.69 -8.74 3.22
C ILE A 87 -11.03 -8.44 1.75
N ASP A 88 -12.29 -8.61 1.35
CA ASP A 88 -12.75 -8.27 0.00
C ASP A 88 -12.66 -6.78 -0.28
N THR A 89 -12.93 -5.92 0.71
CA THR A 89 -12.73 -4.48 0.59
C THR A 89 -11.26 -4.16 0.31
N PHE A 90 -10.33 -4.81 1.00
CA PHE A 90 -8.90 -4.57 0.80
C PHE A 90 -8.37 -5.12 -0.52
N ILE A 91 -8.89 -6.27 -0.96
CA ILE A 91 -8.59 -6.82 -2.29
C ILE A 91 -9.08 -5.83 -3.36
N GLU A 92 -10.29 -5.32 -3.20
CA GLU A 92 -10.88 -4.33 -4.12
C GLU A 92 -10.08 -3.03 -4.15
N ASP A 93 -9.64 -2.51 -2.99
CA ASP A 93 -8.80 -1.29 -2.93
C ASP A 93 -7.56 -1.40 -3.84
N VAL A 94 -6.91 -2.57 -3.87
CA VAL A 94 -5.73 -2.81 -4.70
C VAL A 94 -6.09 -3.11 -6.15
N ALA A 95 -7.14 -3.91 -6.39
CA ALA A 95 -7.65 -4.21 -7.73
C ALA A 95 -8.04 -2.94 -8.49
N GLN A 96 -8.66 -1.98 -7.80
CA GLN A 96 -9.06 -0.71 -8.40
C GLN A 96 -7.86 0.17 -8.74
N VAL A 97 -6.76 0.10 -7.97
CA VAL A 97 -5.49 0.76 -8.36
C VAL A 97 -4.93 0.13 -9.64
N LEU A 98 -4.91 -1.20 -9.73
CA LEU A 98 -4.47 -1.91 -10.95
C LEU A 98 -5.34 -1.54 -12.17
N HIS A 99 -6.66 -1.43 -11.98
CA HIS A 99 -7.61 -1.14 -13.05
C HIS A 99 -7.56 0.32 -13.52
N PHE A 100 -7.74 1.28 -12.60
CA PHE A 100 -7.89 2.70 -12.97
C PHE A 100 -6.59 3.38 -13.38
N GLU A 101 -5.45 2.87 -12.91
CA GLU A 101 -4.14 3.31 -13.39
C GLU A 101 -3.67 2.49 -14.61
N ASP A 102 -4.50 1.56 -15.10
CA ASP A 102 -4.23 0.62 -16.18
C ASP A 102 -2.87 -0.10 -16.07
N LEU A 103 -2.58 -0.60 -14.88
CA LEU A 103 -1.30 -1.23 -14.59
C LEU A 103 -1.29 -2.66 -15.14
N THR A 104 -0.17 -3.01 -15.77
CA THR A 104 0.16 -4.36 -16.25
C THR A 104 1.62 -4.66 -15.90
N GLU A 105 2.03 -5.93 -16.00
CA GLU A 105 3.37 -6.40 -15.60
C GLU A 105 3.78 -5.97 -14.18
N VAL A 106 2.82 -5.97 -13.25
CA VAL A 106 3.02 -5.43 -11.90
C VAL A 106 3.80 -6.39 -11.01
N LEU A 107 4.76 -5.86 -10.26
CA LEU A 107 5.35 -6.51 -9.10
C LEU A 107 4.53 -6.13 -7.87
N LEU A 108 3.61 -7.02 -7.49
CA LEU A 108 2.71 -6.82 -6.37
C LEU A 108 3.36 -7.34 -5.09
N VAL A 109 3.62 -6.44 -4.14
CA VAL A 109 4.31 -6.74 -2.89
C VAL A 109 3.35 -6.54 -1.72
N GLY A 110 3.16 -7.56 -0.89
CA GLY A 110 2.35 -7.48 0.33
C GLY A 110 3.18 -7.75 1.58
N HIS A 111 3.08 -6.86 2.56
CA HIS A 111 3.72 -7.02 3.87
C HIS A 111 2.75 -7.52 4.94
N SER A 112 3.16 -8.50 5.76
CA SER A 112 2.39 -8.98 6.91
C SER A 112 0.95 -9.39 6.54
N PHE A 113 -0.05 -8.80 7.18
CA PHE A 113 -1.48 -8.94 6.88
C PHE A 113 -1.82 -8.85 5.37
N ALA A 114 -1.09 -8.02 4.62
CA ALA A 114 -1.36 -7.82 3.21
C ALA A 114 -1.08 -9.06 2.35
N GLY A 115 -0.43 -10.09 2.89
CA GLY A 115 -0.27 -11.38 2.19
C GLY A 115 -1.62 -11.94 1.72
N SER A 116 -2.63 -11.98 2.58
CA SER A 116 -3.99 -12.40 2.18
C SER A 116 -4.63 -11.47 1.14
N VAL A 117 -4.33 -10.17 1.20
CA VAL A 117 -4.83 -9.19 0.24
C VAL A 117 -4.25 -9.44 -1.15
N ILE A 118 -2.92 -9.56 -1.25
CA ILE A 118 -2.26 -9.75 -2.55
C ILE A 118 -2.58 -11.14 -3.15
N SER A 119 -2.82 -12.17 -2.32
CA SER A 119 -3.32 -13.46 -2.81
C SER A 119 -4.68 -13.32 -3.48
N GLY A 120 -5.61 -12.59 -2.87
CA GLY A 120 -6.93 -12.34 -3.46
C GLY A 120 -6.88 -11.49 -4.72
N VAL A 121 -5.95 -10.54 -4.80
CA VAL A 121 -5.72 -9.77 -6.04
C VAL A 121 -5.18 -10.68 -7.15
N ALA A 122 -4.23 -11.56 -6.82
CA ALA A 122 -3.67 -12.51 -7.79
C ALA A 122 -4.69 -13.53 -8.29
N ASP A 123 -5.68 -13.88 -7.48
CA ASP A 123 -6.81 -14.72 -7.90
C ASP A 123 -7.75 -13.99 -8.86
N ARG A 124 -8.01 -12.69 -8.62
CA ARG A 124 -8.94 -11.89 -9.44
C ARG A 124 -8.34 -11.33 -10.73
N MET A 125 -7.07 -10.95 -10.72
CA MET A 125 -6.41 -10.23 -11.82
C MET A 125 -5.00 -10.77 -12.15
N PRO A 126 -4.81 -12.11 -12.28
CA PRO A 126 -3.49 -12.70 -12.51
C PRO A 126 -2.80 -12.16 -13.77
N GLU A 127 -3.57 -11.79 -14.79
CA GLU A 127 -3.09 -11.29 -16.07
C GLU A 127 -2.38 -9.92 -15.99
N ARG A 128 -2.57 -9.17 -14.89
CA ARG A 128 -1.90 -7.89 -14.67
C ARG A 128 -0.59 -8.01 -13.90
N LEU A 129 -0.29 -9.18 -13.35
CA LEU A 129 0.81 -9.39 -12.43
C LEU A 129 1.99 -10.09 -13.11
N GLN A 130 3.17 -9.49 -13.01
CA GLN A 130 4.42 -10.14 -13.40
C GLN A 130 5.00 -10.98 -12.25
N HIS A 131 4.91 -10.47 -11.02
CA HIS A 131 5.41 -11.15 -9.82
C HIS A 131 4.52 -10.87 -8.62
N LEU A 132 4.39 -11.86 -7.75
CA LEU A 132 3.74 -11.76 -6.45
C LEU A 132 4.79 -11.97 -5.35
N VAL A 133 4.96 -10.98 -4.47
CA VAL A 133 6.02 -10.97 -3.46
C VAL A 133 5.42 -10.84 -2.06
N TYR A 134 5.68 -11.84 -1.23
CA TYR A 134 5.28 -11.88 0.18
C TYR A 134 6.47 -11.44 1.04
N LEU A 135 6.34 -10.30 1.73
CA LEU A 135 7.37 -9.77 2.62
C LEU A 135 6.94 -9.95 4.07
N ASP A 136 7.54 -10.90 4.78
CA ASP A 136 7.18 -11.23 6.17
C ASP A 136 5.65 -11.32 6.35
N ALA A 137 5.01 -12.02 5.41
CA ALA A 137 3.59 -11.92 5.14
C ALA A 137 2.86 -13.22 5.42
N ALA A 138 1.59 -13.08 5.75
CA ALA A 138 0.71 -14.21 5.95
C ALA A 138 0.35 -14.86 4.61
N VAL A 139 0.54 -16.18 4.53
CA VAL A 139 0.15 -16.98 3.35
C VAL A 139 -0.88 -18.00 3.80
N ALA A 140 -2.16 -17.64 3.68
CA ALA A 140 -3.27 -18.55 3.95
C ALA A 140 -3.59 -19.35 2.69
N LEU A 141 -3.85 -20.66 2.83
CA LEU A 141 -4.31 -21.51 1.74
C LEU A 141 -5.83 -21.37 1.54
N PRO A 142 -6.37 -21.80 0.38
CA PRO A 142 -7.80 -21.83 0.16
C PRO A 142 -8.57 -22.50 1.31
N GLY A 143 -9.57 -21.80 1.83
CA GLY A 143 -10.37 -22.27 2.97
C GLY A 143 -9.79 -21.97 4.35
N GLN A 144 -8.59 -21.37 4.44
CA GLN A 144 -8.02 -20.93 5.72
C GLN A 144 -8.25 -19.44 5.94
N ALA A 145 -8.65 -19.07 7.15
CA ALA A 145 -8.57 -17.71 7.63
C ALA A 145 -7.14 -17.40 8.11
N LEU A 146 -6.78 -16.12 8.11
CA LEU A 146 -5.51 -15.66 8.70
C LEU A 146 -5.34 -16.10 10.17
N THR A 147 -6.46 -16.22 10.87
CA THR A 147 -6.49 -16.68 12.27
C THR A 147 -6.18 -18.15 12.43
N ASP A 148 -6.32 -18.96 11.39
CA ASP A 148 -6.10 -20.42 11.43
C ASP A 148 -4.62 -20.77 11.29
N ILE A 149 -3.83 -19.89 10.68
CA ILE A 149 -2.38 -20.05 10.49
C ILE A 149 -1.56 -19.35 11.59
N GLY A 150 -2.23 -18.64 12.50
CA GLY A 150 -1.61 -17.96 13.63
C GLY A 150 -1.32 -18.89 14.82
N PRO A 151 -0.52 -18.43 15.80
CA PRO A 151 -0.28 -19.20 17.01
C PRO A 151 -1.58 -19.41 17.81
N PRO A 152 -1.68 -20.50 18.60
CA PRO A 152 -2.81 -20.71 19.50
C PRO A 152 -3.08 -19.49 20.39
N GLY A 153 -4.35 -19.12 20.55
CA GLY A 153 -4.76 -17.97 21.36
C GLY A 153 -4.70 -16.60 20.67
N LEU A 154 -4.23 -16.52 19.41
CA LEU A 154 -4.21 -15.26 18.64
C LEU A 154 -5.58 -14.58 18.60
N VAL A 155 -6.62 -15.35 18.26
CA VAL A 155 -8.01 -14.86 18.14
C VAL A 155 -8.51 -14.30 19.47
N ASP A 156 -8.26 -15.02 20.57
CA ASP A 156 -8.70 -14.59 21.89
C ASP A 156 -7.96 -13.34 22.35
N GLY A 157 -6.66 -13.23 22.03
CA GLY A 157 -5.87 -12.02 22.25
C GLY A 157 -6.42 -10.81 21.49
N TYR A 158 -6.77 -10.98 20.21
CA TYR A 158 -7.40 -9.93 19.42
C TYR A 158 -8.77 -9.52 19.96
N ARG A 159 -9.61 -10.48 20.33
CA ARG A 159 -10.92 -10.21 20.94
C ARG A 159 -10.78 -9.50 22.28
N ALA A 160 -9.82 -9.91 23.12
CA ALA A 160 -9.55 -9.25 24.39
C ALA A 160 -9.10 -7.79 24.19
N ARG A 161 -8.22 -7.55 23.21
CA ARG A 161 -7.75 -6.20 22.89
C ARG A 161 -8.86 -5.30 22.35
N ALA A 162 -9.69 -5.81 21.44
CA ALA A 162 -10.84 -5.07 20.91
C ALA A 162 -11.81 -4.66 22.04
N ARG A 163 -12.10 -5.58 22.98
CA ARG A 163 -12.94 -5.29 24.16
C ARG A 163 -12.31 -4.25 25.08
N ALA A 164 -11.01 -4.39 25.37
CA ALA A 164 -10.29 -3.45 26.25
C ALA A 164 -10.24 -2.03 25.69
N ALA A 165 -10.29 -1.88 24.37
CA ALA A 165 -10.33 -0.58 23.70
C ALA A 165 -11.69 0.15 23.80
N GLY A 166 -12.73 -0.50 24.34
CA GLY A 166 -14.08 0.04 24.39
C GLY A 166 -14.73 0.21 23.02
N GLY A 167 -14.16 -0.39 21.97
CA GLY A 167 -14.67 -0.33 20.61
C GLY A 167 -15.88 -1.24 20.40
N ASP A 168 -16.61 -1.00 19.31
CA ASP A 168 -17.77 -1.77 18.85
C ASP A 168 -17.41 -3.11 18.16
N GLY A 169 -16.17 -3.58 18.39
CA GLY A 169 -15.60 -4.77 17.76
C GLY A 169 -15.23 -4.61 16.29
N ALA A 170 -15.39 -3.42 15.68
CA ALA A 170 -15.02 -3.19 14.27
C ALA A 170 -13.51 -3.07 14.04
N SER A 171 -12.73 -2.78 15.09
CA SER A 171 -11.28 -2.61 15.00
C SER A 171 -10.58 -3.23 16.20
N ILE A 172 -9.38 -3.75 15.93
CA ILE A 172 -8.42 -4.13 16.95
C ILE A 172 -7.39 -2.99 16.96
N PRO A 173 -7.16 -2.28 18.07
CA PRO A 173 -6.12 -1.24 18.09
C PRO A 173 -4.73 -1.88 17.92
N PRO A 174 -3.74 -1.11 17.45
CA PRO A 174 -2.37 -1.59 17.40
C PRO A 174 -1.92 -2.02 18.81
N PRO A 175 -1.11 -3.09 18.92
CA PRO A 175 -0.45 -3.40 20.17
C PRO A 175 0.48 -2.25 20.61
N ALA A 176 0.83 -2.20 21.89
CA ALA A 176 1.82 -1.26 22.39
C ALA A 176 3.16 -1.44 21.63
N PRO A 177 3.94 -0.37 21.37
CA PRO A 177 5.20 -0.45 20.62
C PRO A 177 6.16 -1.54 21.14
N GLU A 178 6.23 -1.71 22.46
CA GLU A 178 7.09 -2.68 23.13
C GLU A 178 6.71 -4.12 22.78
N ALA A 179 5.42 -4.38 22.52
CA ALA A 179 4.91 -5.69 22.14
C ALA A 179 5.15 -6.02 20.65
N LEU A 180 5.60 -5.05 19.84
CA LEU A 180 6.03 -5.26 18.45
C LEU A 180 7.55 -5.36 18.32
N CYS A 181 8.27 -5.45 19.45
CA CYS A 181 9.73 -5.27 19.48
C CYS A 181 10.18 -3.95 18.83
N LEU A 182 9.29 -2.94 18.78
CA LEU A 182 9.65 -1.55 18.48
C LEU A 182 10.20 -0.91 19.76
N ALA A 183 11.22 -1.53 20.36
CA ALA A 183 12.05 -0.84 21.32
C ALA A 183 12.71 0.32 20.57
N THR A 184 12.74 1.49 21.19
CA THR A 184 13.31 2.72 20.66
C THR A 184 14.63 2.43 19.95
N ILE A 185 14.68 2.58 18.61
CA ILE A 185 15.95 2.64 17.89
C ILE A 185 16.59 3.95 18.34
N THR A 186 17.32 3.88 19.45
CA THR A 186 18.23 4.93 19.87
C THR A 186 19.35 4.90 18.84
N PHE A 187 19.27 5.79 17.86
CA PHE A 187 20.46 6.14 17.10
C PHE A 187 21.40 6.78 18.11
N ALA A 188 22.40 6.01 18.56
CA ALA A 188 23.51 6.56 19.31
C ALA A 188 24.07 7.71 18.46
N GLY A 189 23.94 8.93 18.97
CA GLY A 189 24.51 10.11 18.35
C GLY A 189 25.99 9.86 18.12
N GLY A 190 26.40 9.86 16.86
CA GLY A 190 27.79 10.06 16.52
C GLY A 190 28.12 11.50 16.83
N ASP A 191 28.92 11.70 17.86
CA ASP A 191 29.55 12.98 18.16
C ASP A 191 30.29 13.48 16.91
N ASN A 192 30.05 14.74 16.56
CA ASN A 192 30.77 15.49 15.54
C ASN A 192 31.82 16.38 16.20
#